data_AF-A0A1E4NUI4-F1
#
_entry.id   AF-A0A1E4NUI4-F1
#
_cell.length_a   1.000
_cell.length_b   1.000
_cell.length_c   1.000
_cell.angle_alpha   90.00
_cell.angle_beta   90.00
_cell.angle_gamma   90.00
#
_symmetry.space_group_name_H-M   'P 1'
#
loop_
_entity.id
_entity.type
_entity.pdbx_description
1 polymer ?
#
loop_
_entity_poly.entity_id
_entity_poly.type
_entity_poly.pdbx_seq_one_letter_code
_entity_poly.pdbx_strand_id
1 'polypeptide(L)'
;MRTPAARHARGFTLIEVLTVCAVAGVLAGVALPSYQGQLQRSRRADAVAALTRLQQAQEQAHAATGLYSDDLRALHGAATSSAGLYSIAVELTGADGWRATATAVAGGAQAGDHACARLSVEVVQGFTRFGPSPDCWNR
;
A
#
# COMPACT_ATOMS: atom_id res chain seq x y z
N MET A 1 -68.57 -16.92 14.26
CA MET A 1 -67.19 -16.92 13.73
C MET A 1 -66.87 -15.51 13.24
N ARG A 2 -65.91 -14.82 13.85
CA ARG A 2 -65.44 -13.49 13.40
C ARG A 2 -64.16 -13.69 12.61
N THR A 3 -64.18 -13.39 11.32
CA THR A 3 -63.01 -13.41 10.43
C THR A 3 -62.07 -12.25 10.79
N PRO A 4 -60.76 -12.48 11.01
CA PRO A 4 -59.82 -11.40 11.25
C PRO A 4 -59.64 -10.58 9.97
N ALA A 5 -59.73 -9.25 10.07
CA ALA A 5 -59.46 -8.34 8.97
C ALA A 5 -57.97 -8.38 8.60
N ALA A 6 -57.65 -8.57 7.33
CA ALA A 6 -56.29 -8.52 6.83
C ALA A 6 -55.71 -7.11 7.06
N ARG A 7 -54.61 -7.02 7.82
CA ARG A 7 -53.85 -5.78 7.96
C ARG A 7 -53.27 -5.42 6.59
N HIS A 8 -53.62 -4.23 6.08
CA HIS A 8 -52.93 -3.66 4.93
C HIS A 8 -51.45 -3.50 5.27
N ALA A 9 -50.57 -4.12 4.47
CA ALA A 9 -49.14 -3.88 4.56
C ALA A 9 -48.88 -2.41 4.23
N ARG A 10 -48.31 -1.66 5.19
CA ARG A 10 -47.87 -0.29 4.95
C ARG A 10 -46.60 -0.36 4.10
N GLY A 11 -46.64 0.19 2.90
CA GLY A 11 -45.47 0.37 2.04
C GLY A 11 -44.69 1.64 2.40
N PHE A 12 -43.43 1.71 1.98
CA PHE A 12 -42.63 2.93 2.03
C PHE A 12 -43.14 3.95 1.00
N THR A 13 -43.10 5.23 1.37
CA THR A 13 -43.37 6.32 0.45
C THR A 13 -42.17 6.61 -0.45
N LEU A 14 -42.41 7.17 -1.63
CA LEU A 14 -41.34 7.61 -2.53
C LEU A 14 -40.39 8.60 -1.83
N ILE A 15 -40.93 9.52 -1.02
CA ILE A 15 -40.13 10.52 -0.31
C ILE A 15 -39.25 9.91 0.80
N GLU A 16 -39.71 8.85 1.48
CA GLU A 16 -38.89 8.12 2.45
C GLU A 16 -37.70 7.44 1.76
N VAL A 17 -37.93 6.78 0.63
CA VAL A 17 -36.83 6.14 -0.13
C VAL A 17 -35.84 7.18 -0.65
N LEU A 18 -36.33 8.31 -1.18
CA LEU A 18 -35.47 9.38 -1.69
C LEU A 18 -34.62 10.03 -0.60
N THR A 19 -35.18 10.28 0.59
CA THR A 19 -34.43 10.87 1.70
C THR A 19 -33.38 9.91 2.24
N VAL A 20 -33.67 8.61 2.35
CA VAL A 20 -32.69 7.58 2.72
C VAL A 20 -31.56 7.50 1.70
N CYS A 21 -31.88 7.47 0.40
CA CYS A 21 -30.87 7.47 -0.66
C CYS A 21 -29.99 8.73 -0.62
N ALA A 22 -30.57 9.90 -0.34
CA ALA A 22 -29.83 11.15 -0.23
C ALA A 22 -28.81 11.10 0.93
N VAL A 23 -29.23 10.65 2.11
CA VAL A 23 -28.33 10.50 3.27
C VAL A 23 -27.25 9.45 2.99
N ALA A 24 -27.63 8.30 2.42
CA ALA A 24 -26.68 7.24 2.06
C ALA A 24 -25.63 7.71 1.05
N GLY A 25 -26.03 8.51 0.05
CA GLY A 25 -25.11 9.09 -0.94
C GLY A 25 -24.06 10.00 -0.30
N VAL A 26 -24.48 10.88 0.63
CA VAL A 26 -23.55 11.76 1.37
C VAL A 26 -22.56 10.94 2.20
N LEU A 27 -23.04 9.92 2.92
CA LEU A 27 -22.18 9.05 3.73
C LEU A 27 -21.18 8.27 2.86
N ALA A 28 -21.63 7.71 1.74
CA ALA A 28 -20.77 6.98 0.82
C ALA A 28 -19.66 7.86 0.23
N GLY A 29 -19.96 9.12 -0.09
CA GLY A 29 -19.00 10.08 -0.62
C GLY A 29 -17.80 10.34 0.30
N VAL A 30 -18.00 10.29 1.62
CA VAL A 30 -16.92 10.47 2.61
C VAL A 30 -16.29 9.14 3.01
N ALA A 31 -17.11 8.10 3.21
CA ALA A 31 -16.65 6.81 3.73
C ALA A 31 -15.76 6.05 2.74
N LEU A 32 -16.12 6.03 1.45
CA LEU A 32 -15.39 5.27 0.43
C LEU A 32 -13.93 5.72 0.23
N PRO A 33 -13.62 7.01 0.00
CA PRO A 33 -12.23 7.43 -0.17
C PRO A 33 -11.40 7.22 1.12
N SER A 34 -12.00 7.45 2.29
CA SER A 34 -11.34 7.20 3.58
C SER A 34 -10.96 5.72 3.75
N TYR A 35 -11.90 4.82 3.45
CA TYR A 35 -11.68 3.38 3.52
C TYR A 35 -10.61 2.90 2.52
N GLN A 36 -10.67 3.39 1.27
CA GLN A 36 -9.65 3.09 0.26
C GLN A 36 -8.26 3.55 0.71
N GLY A 37 -8.15 4.75 1.28
CA GLY A 37 -6.88 5.26 1.83
C GLY A 37 -6.34 4.37 2.97
N GLN A 38 -7.21 3.85 3.84
CA GLN A 38 -6.79 2.92 4.89
C GLN A 38 -6.26 1.59 4.33
N LEU A 39 -6.93 1.05 3.31
CA LEU A 39 -6.45 -0.16 2.62
C LEU A 39 -5.11 0.06 1.95
N GLN A 40 -4.93 1.21 1.28
CA GLN A 40 -3.66 1.58 0.64
C GLN A 40 -2.54 1.68 1.67
N ARG A 41 -2.76 2.36 2.80
CA ARG A 41 -1.78 2.43 3.91
C ARG A 41 -1.42 1.05 4.45
N SER A 42 -2.40 0.19 4.71
CA SER A 42 -2.15 -1.18 5.17
C SER A 42 -1.30 -1.98 4.19
N ARG A 43 -1.54 -1.82 2.88
CA ARG A 43 -0.78 -2.50 1.82
C ARG A 43 0.65 -1.97 1.65
N ARG A 44 0.91 -0.69 1.93
CA ARG A 44 2.29 -0.15 1.96
C ARG A 44 3.19 -0.89 2.94
N ALA A 45 2.62 -1.48 4.00
CA ALA A 45 3.39 -2.30 4.94
C ALA A 45 4.10 -3.49 4.26
N ASP A 46 3.55 -4.03 3.16
CA ASP A 46 4.19 -5.09 2.37
C ASP A 46 5.45 -4.58 1.63
N ALA A 47 5.37 -3.38 1.03
CA ALA A 47 6.53 -2.71 0.45
C ALA A 47 7.59 -2.38 1.49
N VAL A 48 7.18 -1.77 2.61
CA VAL A 48 8.09 -1.42 3.72
C VAL A 48 8.81 -2.67 4.24
N ALA A 49 8.09 -3.77 4.45
CA ALA A 49 8.69 -5.02 4.88
C ALA A 49 9.70 -5.57 3.87
N ALA A 50 9.40 -5.52 2.57
CA ALA A 50 10.32 -5.96 1.52
C ALA A 50 11.60 -5.10 1.50
N LEU A 51 11.46 -3.78 1.57
CA LEU A 51 12.58 -2.84 1.57
C LEU A 51 13.44 -2.95 2.84
N THR A 52 12.84 -3.14 4.01
CA THR A 52 13.59 -3.35 5.27
C THR A 52 14.39 -4.65 5.23
N ARG A 53 13.85 -5.74 4.66
CA ARG A 53 14.61 -6.99 4.48
C ARG A 53 15.80 -6.78 3.54
N LEU A 54 15.61 -6.07 2.43
CA LEU A 54 16.71 -5.75 1.53
C LEU A 54 17.78 -4.88 2.19
N GLN A 55 17.38 -3.89 2.99
CA GLN A 55 18.32 -3.09 3.75
C GLN A 55 19.18 -3.97 4.67
N GLN A 56 18.57 -4.89 5.41
CA GLN A 56 19.32 -5.82 6.27
C GLN A 56 20.26 -6.73 5.46
N ALA A 57 19.81 -7.23 4.32
CA ALA A 57 20.64 -8.07 3.44
C ALA A 57 21.84 -7.29 2.88
N GLN A 58 21.66 -6.01 2.54
CA GLN A 58 22.74 -5.14 2.08
C GLN A 58 23.79 -4.92 3.17
N GLU A 59 23.36 -4.62 4.39
CA GLU A 59 24.29 -4.46 5.51
C GLU A 59 25.06 -5.76 5.81
N GLN A 60 24.42 -6.92 5.68
CA GLN A 60 25.08 -8.23 5.82
C GLN A 60 26.09 -8.48 4.71
N ALA A 61 25.73 -8.22 3.45
CA ALA A 61 26.62 -8.38 2.30
C ALA A 61 27.84 -7.45 2.40
N HIS A 62 27.61 -6.19 2.79
CA HIS A 62 28.65 -5.21 3.01
C HIS A 62 29.55 -5.58 4.19
N ALA A 63 29.00 -6.08 5.30
CA ALA A 63 29.81 -6.57 6.43
C ALA A 63 30.68 -7.78 6.06
N ALA A 64 30.21 -8.64 5.15
CA ALA A 64 30.93 -9.84 4.74
C ALA A 64 32.01 -9.57 3.66
N THR A 65 31.77 -8.63 2.75
CA THR A 65 32.58 -8.45 1.54
C THR A 65 33.16 -7.04 1.37
N GLY A 66 32.71 -6.07 2.16
CA GLY A 66 33.03 -4.65 2.02
C GLY A 66 32.30 -3.97 0.85
N LEU A 67 31.37 -4.65 0.18
CA LEU A 67 30.67 -4.15 -1.00
C LEU A 67 29.16 -4.33 -0.86
N TYR A 68 28.40 -3.36 -1.38
CA TYR A 68 26.96 -3.54 -1.63
C TYR A 68 26.72 -4.30 -2.94
N SER A 69 25.50 -4.83 -3.12
CA SER A 69 25.13 -5.57 -4.32
C SER A 69 23.86 -5.01 -4.97
N ASP A 70 23.82 -4.96 -6.30
CA ASP A 70 22.59 -4.75 -7.07
C ASP A 70 21.95 -6.07 -7.54
N ASP A 71 22.55 -7.23 -7.20
CA ASP A 71 21.95 -8.52 -7.50
C ASP A 71 21.01 -8.96 -6.39
N LEU A 72 19.70 -8.89 -6.66
CA LEU A 72 18.68 -9.39 -5.75
C LEU A 72 18.90 -10.85 -5.34
N ARG A 73 19.48 -11.70 -6.20
CA ARG A 73 19.74 -13.11 -5.85
C ARG A 73 20.86 -13.24 -4.82
N ALA A 74 21.92 -12.44 -4.95
CA ALA A 74 23.01 -12.38 -3.98
C ALA A 74 22.52 -11.87 -2.61
N LEU A 75 21.50 -11.01 -2.60
CA LEU A 75 20.84 -10.51 -1.39
C LEU A 75 19.73 -11.44 -0.84
N HIS A 76 19.52 -12.62 -1.44
CA HIS A 76 18.37 -13.49 -1.17
C HIS A 76 17.02 -12.77 -1.22
N GLY A 77 16.95 -11.71 -2.04
CA GLY A 77 15.77 -10.90 -2.27
C GLY A 77 14.87 -11.49 -3.36
N ALA A 78 13.63 -11.04 -3.37
CA ALA A 78 12.66 -11.35 -4.41
C ALA A 78 12.37 -10.09 -5.24
N ALA A 79 12.14 -10.27 -6.54
CA ALA A 79 11.75 -9.18 -7.45
C ALA A 79 10.30 -8.69 -7.22
N THR A 80 9.56 -9.35 -6.32
CA THR A 80 8.20 -9.00 -5.92
C THR A 80 8.06 -9.06 -4.41
N SER A 81 7.23 -8.19 -3.86
CA SER A 81 6.89 -8.21 -2.44
C SER A 81 6.09 -9.48 -2.08
N SER A 82 6.01 -9.79 -0.78
CA SER A 82 5.39 -11.02 -0.28
C SER A 82 3.91 -11.16 -0.69
N ALA A 83 3.15 -10.07 -0.69
CA ALA A 83 1.76 -10.07 -1.13
C ALA A 83 1.60 -9.84 -2.64
N GLY A 84 2.69 -9.73 -3.41
CA GLY A 84 2.66 -9.50 -4.86
C GLY A 84 2.16 -8.12 -5.26
N LEU A 85 2.13 -7.16 -4.32
CA LEU A 85 1.59 -5.82 -4.54
C LEU A 85 2.61 -4.85 -5.17
N TYR A 86 3.90 -5.14 -5.01
CA TYR A 86 5.00 -4.30 -5.47
C TYR A 86 6.04 -5.12 -6.22
N SER A 87 6.59 -4.55 -7.30
CA SER A 87 7.84 -4.99 -7.92
C SER A 87 9.03 -4.34 -7.21
N ILE A 88 10.06 -5.11 -6.91
CA ILE A 88 11.23 -4.69 -6.16
C ILE A 88 12.44 -4.65 -7.10
N ALA A 89 13.19 -3.55 -7.05
CA ALA A 89 14.45 -3.39 -7.77
C ALA A 89 15.49 -2.79 -6.83
N VAL A 90 16.77 -3.07 -7.11
CA VAL A 90 17.91 -2.49 -6.41
C VAL A 90 18.93 -2.02 -7.43
N GLU A 91 19.60 -0.92 -7.14
CA GLU A 91 20.65 -0.31 -7.97
C GLU A 91 21.77 0.22 -7.07
N LEU A 92 23.01 0.21 -7.54
CA LEU A 92 24.11 0.89 -6.88
C LEU A 92 24.08 2.38 -7.22
N THR A 93 24.32 3.25 -6.24
CA THR A 93 24.31 4.72 -6.39
C THR A 93 25.69 5.33 -6.14
N GLY A 94 26.74 4.58 -6.46
CA GLY A 94 28.15 4.92 -6.21
C GLY A 94 28.91 3.72 -5.64
N ALA A 95 30.15 3.96 -5.19
CA ALA A 95 30.96 2.90 -4.56
C ALA A 95 30.38 2.47 -3.19
N ASP A 96 29.90 3.43 -2.39
CA ASP A 96 29.41 3.20 -1.02
C ASP A 96 27.92 3.56 -0.90
N GLY A 97 27.14 3.29 -1.94
CA GLY A 97 25.73 3.62 -1.95
C GLY A 97 24.88 2.70 -2.81
N TRP A 98 23.63 2.56 -2.40
CA TRP A 98 22.64 1.75 -3.10
C TRP A 98 21.24 2.32 -2.89
N ARG A 99 20.33 1.99 -3.80
CA ARG A 99 18.91 2.29 -3.68
C ARG A 99 18.09 1.05 -3.97
N ALA A 100 17.16 0.71 -3.08
CA ALA A 100 16.08 -0.22 -3.39
C ALA A 100 14.77 0.55 -3.59
N THR A 101 13.98 0.10 -4.56
CA THR A 101 12.67 0.66 -4.88
C THR A 101 11.62 -0.43 -4.90
N ALA A 102 10.47 -0.14 -4.28
CA ALA A 102 9.26 -0.94 -4.35
C ALA A 102 8.21 -0.14 -5.12
N THR A 103 7.90 -0.56 -6.35
CA THR A 103 6.94 0.11 -7.24
C THR A 103 5.63 -0.68 -7.28
N ALA A 104 4.50 -0.03 -7.05
CA ALA A 104 3.19 -0.66 -7.10
C ALA A 104 2.96 -1.33 -8.46
N VAL A 105 2.46 -2.57 -8.45
CA VAL A 105 2.16 -3.30 -9.69
C VAL A 105 1.07 -2.58 -10.48
N ALA A 106 1.34 -2.31 -11.75
CA ALA A 106 0.40 -1.63 -12.64
C ALA A 106 -0.92 -2.42 -12.77
N GLY A 107 -2.05 -1.72 -12.63
CA GLY A 107 -3.39 -2.34 -12.63
C GLY A 107 -3.68 -3.21 -11.39
N GLY A 108 -2.75 -3.32 -10.44
CA GLY A 108 -2.92 -4.07 -9.21
C GLY A 108 -3.70 -3.31 -8.13
N ALA A 109 -3.89 -3.96 -6.98
CA ALA A 109 -4.68 -3.41 -5.88
C ALA A 109 -4.10 -2.11 -5.29
N GLN A 110 -2.82 -1.82 -5.51
CA GLN A 110 -2.16 -0.59 -5.07
C GLN A 110 -2.09 0.51 -6.14
N ALA A 111 -2.59 0.27 -7.36
CA ALA A 111 -2.43 1.20 -8.48
C ALA A 111 -3.07 2.59 -8.25
N GLY A 112 -4.10 2.67 -7.39
CA GLY A 112 -4.75 3.93 -7.01
C GLY A 112 -4.00 4.75 -5.95
N ASP A 113 -2.89 4.26 -5.42
CA ASP A 113 -2.08 4.97 -4.41
C ASP A 113 -1.02 5.87 -5.08
N HIS A 114 -1.47 6.86 -5.84
CA HIS A 114 -0.58 7.65 -6.72
C HIS A 114 0.53 8.40 -5.98
N ALA A 115 0.23 8.94 -4.79
CA ALA A 115 1.21 9.69 -3.99
C ALA A 115 2.34 8.81 -3.45
N CYS A 116 2.06 7.53 -3.23
CA CYS A 116 3.02 6.56 -2.67
C CYS A 116 3.22 5.36 -3.61
N ALA A 117 3.11 5.57 -4.92
CA ALA A 117 3.20 4.52 -5.92
C ALA A 117 4.57 3.84 -5.96
N ARG A 118 5.62 4.54 -5.51
CA ARG A 118 6.98 4.02 -5.39
C ARG A 118 7.57 4.39 -4.03
N LEU A 119 7.84 3.39 -3.21
CA LEU A 119 8.62 3.55 -1.97
C LEU A 119 10.08 3.24 -2.25
N SER A 120 11.00 3.95 -1.60
CA SER A 120 12.43 3.72 -1.77
C SER A 120 13.22 3.87 -0.48
N VAL A 121 14.26 3.06 -0.35
CA VAL A 121 15.34 3.23 0.62
C VAL A 121 16.61 3.47 -0.17
N GLU A 122 17.31 4.54 0.15
CA GLU A 122 18.61 4.84 -0.45
C GLU A 122 19.63 5.05 0.65
N VAL A 123 20.79 4.42 0.52
CA VAL A 123 21.93 4.63 1.39
C VAL A 123 23.01 5.31 0.57
N VAL A 124 23.49 6.47 1.05
CA VAL A 124 24.62 7.19 0.45
C VAL A 124 25.56 7.56 1.58
N GLN A 125 26.80 7.07 1.54
CA GLN A 125 27.82 7.35 2.56
C GLN A 125 27.33 7.02 3.98
N GLY A 126 26.61 5.90 4.13
CA GLY A 126 26.04 5.46 5.40
C GLY A 126 24.77 6.18 5.86
N PHE A 127 24.32 7.22 5.16
CA PHE A 127 23.05 7.90 5.47
C PHE A 127 21.89 7.25 4.73
N THR A 128 20.88 6.80 5.47
CA THR A 128 19.64 6.25 4.91
C THR A 128 18.62 7.36 4.62
N ARG A 129 18.04 7.35 3.42
CA ARG A 129 16.97 8.25 2.98
C ARG A 129 15.76 7.43 2.54
N PHE A 130 14.59 7.82 3.02
CA PHE A 130 13.31 7.20 2.67
C PHE A 130 12.54 8.09 1.71
N GLY A 131 12.02 7.51 0.63
CA GLY A 131 11.24 8.21 -0.38
C GLY A 131 9.87 7.54 -0.62
N PRO A 132 8.86 8.30 -1.08
CA PRO A 132 8.95 9.67 -1.58
C PRO A 132 8.69 10.73 -0.50
N SER A 133 7.96 10.38 0.57
CA SER A 133 7.71 11.25 1.73
C SER A 133 7.55 10.42 3.00
N PRO A 134 7.72 11.03 4.20
CA PRO A 134 7.49 10.34 5.47
C PRO A 134 6.07 9.76 5.62
N ASP A 135 5.06 10.43 5.05
CA ASP A 135 3.66 9.98 5.11
C ASP A 135 3.41 8.67 4.36
N CYS A 136 4.24 8.34 3.38
CA CYS A 136 4.19 7.05 2.69
C CYS A 136 4.77 5.91 3.52
N TRP A 137 5.62 6.23 4.49
CA TRP A 137 6.33 5.28 5.35
C TRP A 137 5.67 5.10 6.73
N ASN A 138 4.86 6.07 7.14
CA ASN A 138 4.05 5.96 8.34
C ASN A 138 2.95 4.90 8.16
N ARG A 139 2.89 3.97 9.12
CA ARG A 139 1.91 2.88 9.17
C ARG A 139 0.54 3.35 9.66
#